data_AF-A0A6L6B685-F1
#
_entry.id   AF-A0A6L6B685-F1
#
_cell.length_a   1.000
_cell.length_b   1.000
_cell.length_c   1.000
_cell.angle_alpha   90.00
_cell.angle_beta   90.00
_cell.angle_gamma   90.00
#
_symmetry.space_group_name_H-M   'P 1'
#
loop_
_entity.id
_entity.type
_entity.pdbx_description
1 polymer ?
#
loop_
_entity_poly.entity_id
_entity_poly.type
_entity_poly.pdbx_seq_one_letter_code
_entity_poly.pdbx_strand_id
1 'polypeptide(L)' 'MTAHMDGITNPPIDELLDKAGSKYSLVLYAAKRARQINAYYSQL' A
#
# COMPACT_ATOMS: atom_id res chain seq x y z
N MET A 1 8.47 5.86 22.84
CA MET A 1 7.63 6.73 22.01
C MET A 1 7.38 6.00 20.70
N THR A 2 6.17 5.48 20.48
CA THR A 2 5.75 4.96 19.18
C THR A 2 5.61 6.16 18.24
N ALA A 3 6.38 6.18 17.16
CA ALA A 3 6.22 7.21 16.13
C ALA A 3 4.81 7.05 15.53
N HIS A 4 3.90 7.96 15.85
CA HIS A 4 2.64 8.07 15.13
C HIS A 4 2.96 8.57 13.73
N MET A 5 3.04 7.64 12.79
CA MET A 5 3.07 7.96 11.37
C MET A 5 1.65 8.36 10.99
N ASP A 6 1.45 9.61 10.57
CA ASP A 6 0.20 10.11 10.02
C ASP A 6 0.36 10.38 8.52
N GLY A 7 -0.71 10.25 7.76
CA GLY A 7 -0.71 10.52 6.32
C GLY A 7 -0.03 9.43 5.47
N ILE A 8 0.72 9.83 4.44
CA ILE A 8 1.23 8.90 3.41
C ILE A 8 2.31 7.93 3.91
N THR A 9 2.97 8.24 5.03
CA THR A 9 3.99 7.38 5.64
C THR A 9 3.40 6.33 6.58
N ASN A 10 2.06 6.27 6.69
CA ASN A 10 1.33 5.24 7.40
C ASN A 10 0.62 4.32 6.40
N PRO A 11 0.89 3.01 6.41
CA PRO A 11 1.82 2.28 7.29
C PRO A 11 3.31 2.54 6.98
N PRO A 12 4.23 2.31 7.94
CA PRO A 12 5.67 2.42 7.73
C PRO A 12 6.14 1.55 6.54
N ILE A 13 7.13 2.04 5.79
CA ILE A 13 7.60 1.33 4.59
C ILE A 13 8.26 -0.02 4.92
N ASP A 14 8.90 -0.16 6.08
CA ASP A 14 9.55 -1.41 6.48
C ASP A 14 8.52 -2.54 6.65
N GLU A 15 7.37 -2.26 7.28
CA GLU A 15 6.27 -3.23 7.40
C GLU A 15 5.69 -3.64 6.05
N LEU A 16 5.66 -2.70 5.09
CA LEU A 16 5.22 -2.97 3.73
C LEU A 16 6.24 -3.83 2.97
N LEU A 17 7.53 -3.60 3.20
CA LEU A 17 8.61 -4.37 2.58
C LEU A 17 8.70 -5.79 3.12
N ASP A 18 8.47 -6.00 4.42
CA ASP A 18 8.39 -7.33 5.02
C ASP A 18 7.33 -8.22 4.34
N LYS A 19 6.22 -7.61 3.90
CA LYS A 19 5.13 -8.32 3.20
C LYS A 19 5.41 -8.53 1.71
N ALA A 20 6.10 -7.58 1.06
CA ALA A 20 6.27 -7.57 -0.38
C ALA A 20 7.60 -8.18 -0.87
N GLY A 21 8.61 -8.25 -0.02
CA GLY A 21 9.96 -8.78 -0.30
C GLY A 21 10.86 -7.87 -1.14
N SER A 22 10.30 -6.96 -1.95
CA SER A 22 11.07 -5.94 -2.67
C SER A 22 10.26 -4.67 -2.93
N LYS A 23 10.94 -3.54 -3.17
CA LYS A 23 10.30 -2.27 -3.55
C LYS A 23 9.49 -2.40 -4.84
N TYR A 24 10.00 -3.15 -5.83
CA TYR A 24 9.31 -3.36 -7.10
C TYR A 24 8.02 -4.17 -6.92
N SER A 25 8.09 -5.24 -6.14
CA SER A 25 6.93 -6.07 -5.79
C SER A 25 5.87 -5.25 -5.06
N LEU A 26 6.28 -4.43 -4.09
CA LEU A 26 5.38 -3.56 -3.32
C LEU A 26 4.58 -2.61 -4.23
N VAL A 27 5.27 -1.92 -5.14
CA VAL A 27 4.63 -1.01 -6.10
C VAL A 27 3.62 -1.75 -6.97
N LEU A 28 3.99 -2.94 -7.48
CA LEU A 28 3.11 -3.72 -8.34
C LEU A 28 1.86 -4.20 -7.61
N TYR A 29 2.00 -4.68 -6.37
CA TYR A 29 0.87 -5.14 -5.55
C TYR A 29 -0.08 -4.00 -5.20
N ALA A 30 0.45 -2.88 -4.70
CA ALA A 30 -0.35 -1.71 -4.33
C ALA A 30 -1.10 -1.14 -5.54
N ALA A 31 -0.43 -0.98 -6.69
CA ALA A 31 -1.04 -0.44 -7.90
C ALA A 31 -2.12 -1.36 -8.50
N LYS A 32 -1.92 -2.68 -8.46
CA LYS A 32 -2.96 -3.65 -8.88
C LYS A 32 -4.18 -3.56 -7.98
N ARG A 33 -3.99 -3.56 -6.65
CA ARG A 33 -5.10 -3.50 -5.70
C ARG A 33 -5.88 -2.19 -5.78
N ALA A 34 -5.19 -1.05 -5.90
CA ALA A 34 -5.83 0.25 -6.07
C ALA A 34 -6.76 0.28 -7.30
N ARG A 35 -6.32 -0.28 -8.45
CA ARG A 35 -7.16 -0.40 -9.65
C ARG A 35 -8.39 -1.27 -9.43
N GLN A 36 -8.25 -2.40 -8.73
CA GLN A 36 -9.39 -3.27 -8.41
C GLN A 36 -10.44 -2.54 -7.56
N ILE A 37 -9.99 -1.77 -6.56
CA ILE A 37 -10.87 -0.98 -5.69
C ILE A 37 -11.59 0.10 -6.52
N ASN A 38 -10.84 0.86 -7.31
CA ASN A 38 -11.43 1.91 -8.15
C ASN A 38 -12.43 1.33 -9.15
N ALA A 39 -12.12 0.18 -9.76
CA ALA A 39 -13.03 -0.48 -10.70
C ALA A 39 -14.33 -0.93 -10.03
N TYR A 40 -14.26 -1.44 -8.79
CA TYR A 40 -15.44 -1.82 -8.01
C TYR A 40 -16.38 -0.63 -7.75
N TYR A 41 -15.83 0.52 -7.34
CA TYR A 41 -16.63 1.72 -7.08
C TYR A 41 -17.08 2.46 -8.33
N SER A 42 -16.42 2.27 -9.47
CA SER A 42 -16.81 2.90 -10.75
C SER A 42 -17.98 2.20 -11.45
N GLN A 43 -18.38 1.01 -10.95
CA GLN A 43 -19.46 0.19 -11.51
C GLN A 43 -20.75 0.24 -10.68
N LEU A 44 -20.76 1.00 -9.57
CA LEU A 44 -21.93 1.21 -8.71
C LEU A 44 -22.58 2.55 -9.04
#